data_AF-A0A955CCW3-F1
#
_entry.id   AF-A0A955CCW3-F1
#
_cell.length_a   1.000
_cell.length_b   1.000
_cell.length_c   1.000
_cell.angle_alpha   90.00
_cell.angle_beta   90.00
_cell.angle_gamma   90.00
#
_symmetry.space_group_name_H-M   'P 1'
#
loop_
_entity.id
_entity.type
_entity.pdbx_description
1 polymer ?
#
loop_
_entity_poly.entity_id
_entity_poly.type
_entity_poly.pdbx_seq_one_letter_code
_entity_poly.pdbx_strand_id
1 'polypeptide(L)'
;MPKIIIDGKEIECRDKIPVLQAALESGMDIPHYCYHPGLSVVASCRLCLMEMKMPHPQTKEMGWAPKLFPSCQTPVRDGLEVRFASDKVQENQKECMEYFLLNHPLDCPV
;
A
#
# COMPACT_ATOMS: atom_id res chain seq x y z
N MET A 1 -16.20 -7.85 11.60
CA MET A 1 -14.90 -7.20 11.32
C MET A 1 -15.00 -6.54 9.95
N PRO A 2 -14.32 -5.41 9.67
CA PRO A 2 -14.39 -4.79 8.35
C PRO A 2 -13.93 -5.75 7.25
N LYS A 3 -14.65 -5.72 6.12
CA LYS A 3 -14.31 -6.45 4.90
C LYS A 3 -13.74 -5.47 3.89
N ILE A 4 -12.53 -5.75 3.43
CA ILE A 4 -11.84 -4.97 2.41
C ILE A 4 -11.54 -5.84 1.20
N ILE A 5 -11.43 -5.23 0.03
CA ILE A 5 -11.08 -5.91 -1.21
C ILE A 5 -9.67 -5.46 -1.59
N ILE A 6 -8.72 -6.40 -1.61
CA ILE A 6 -7.34 -6.15 -2.04
C ILE A 6 -7.05 -7.02 -3.27
N ASP A 7 -6.71 -6.40 -4.40
CA ASP A 7 -6.43 -7.10 -5.67
C ASP A 7 -7.54 -8.09 -6.07
N GLY A 8 -8.80 -7.68 -5.83
CA GLY A 8 -9.99 -8.48 -6.14
C GLY A 8 -10.33 -9.58 -5.13
N LYS A 9 -9.53 -9.76 -4.06
CA LYS A 9 -9.80 -10.72 -2.99
C LYS A 9 -10.44 -10.03 -1.80
N GLU A 10 -11.55 -10.57 -1.31
CA GLU A 10 -12.18 -10.12 -0.07
C GLU A 10 -11.41 -10.65 1.14
N ILE A 11 -11.11 -9.76 2.09
CA ILE A 11 -10.33 -10.05 3.29
C ILE A 11 -11.07 -9.47 4.49
N GLU A 12 -11.28 -10.31 5.49
CA GLU A 12 -11.77 -9.89 6.79
C GLU A 12 -10.58 -9.51 7.68
N CYS A 13 -10.58 -8.30 8.22
CA CYS A 13 -9.43 -7.76 8.96
C CYS A 13 -9.87 -7.05 10.24
N ARG A 14 -8.93 -6.84 11.17
CA ARG A 14 -9.24 -6.15 12.43
C ARG A 14 -9.57 -4.69 12.15
N ASP A 15 -10.49 -4.12 12.92
CA ASP A 15 -10.84 -2.70 12.74
C ASP A 15 -9.67 -1.78 13.13
N LYS A 16 -9.57 -0.63 12.47
CA LYS A 16 -8.60 0.45 12.72
C LYS A 16 -7.11 0.10 12.51
N ILE A 17 -6.77 -1.06 11.94
CA ILE A 17 -5.39 -1.33 11.53
C ILE A 17 -5.07 -0.68 10.16
N PRO A 18 -3.80 -0.46 9.81
CA PRO A 18 -3.43 -0.02 8.47
C PRO A 18 -3.75 -1.07 7.41
N VAL A 19 -4.05 -0.64 6.19
CA VAL A 19 -4.26 -1.53 5.03
C VAL A 19 -3.04 -2.41 4.77
N LEU A 20 -1.83 -1.86 4.92
CA LEU A 20 -0.59 -2.65 4.81
C LEU A 20 -0.61 -3.84 5.78
N GLN A 21 -0.98 -3.59 7.03
CA GLN A 21 -1.01 -4.62 8.06
C GLN A 21 -2.06 -5.69 7.75
N ALA A 22 -3.24 -5.28 7.29
CA ALA A 22 -4.27 -6.22 6.85
C ALA A 22 -3.81 -7.09 5.67
N ALA A 23 -3.08 -6.52 4.70
CA ALA A 23 -2.51 -7.26 3.59
C ALA A 23 -1.47 -8.28 4.05
N LEU A 24 -0.53 -7.88 4.93
CA LEU A 24 0.50 -8.77 5.48
C LEU A 24 -0.11 -9.91 6.30
N GLU A 25 -1.12 -9.62 7.15
CA GLU A 25 -1.84 -10.63 7.94
C GLU A 25 -2.62 -11.62 7.06
N SER A 26 -2.99 -11.22 5.83
CA SER A 26 -3.63 -12.10 4.83
C SER A 26 -2.64 -12.93 4.01
N GLY A 27 -1.33 -12.81 4.28
CA GLY A 27 -0.27 -13.54 3.58
C GLY A 27 0.19 -12.91 2.27
N MET A 28 -0.20 -11.66 1.98
CA MET A 28 0.36 -10.91 0.86
C MET A 28 1.73 -10.35 1.23
N ASP A 29 2.64 -10.37 0.26
CA ASP A 29 3.94 -9.71 0.40
C ASP A 29 3.89 -8.35 -0.29
N ILE A 30 3.79 -7.29 0.52
CA ILE A 30 3.78 -5.91 0.06
C ILE A 30 5.11 -5.27 0.44
N PRO A 31 5.91 -4.77 -0.52
CA PRO A 31 7.23 -4.24 -0.21
C PRO A 31 7.13 -2.97 0.66
N HIS A 32 7.88 -2.96 1.77
CA HIS A 32 7.91 -1.86 2.73
C HIS A 32 9.25 -1.81 3.46
N TYR A 33 9.73 -0.60 3.78
CA TYR A 33 10.93 -0.40 4.61
C TYR A 33 10.63 0.33 5.91
N CYS A 34 9.98 1.50 5.85
CA CYS A 34 9.81 2.35 7.04
C CYS A 34 8.70 1.89 8.00
N TYR A 35 7.94 0.84 7.67
CA TYR A 35 6.84 0.34 8.50
C TYR A 35 7.32 -0.80 9.39
N HIS A 36 6.93 -0.78 10.65
CA HIS A 36 7.13 -1.88 11.59
C HIS A 36 5.95 -1.90 12.59
N PRO A 37 5.37 -3.06 12.94
CA PRO A 37 4.17 -3.14 13.78
C PRO A 37 4.38 -2.60 15.21
N GLY A 38 5.62 -2.62 15.70
CA GLY A 38 6.00 -2.08 17.01
C GLY A 38 6.43 -0.61 17.02
N LEU A 39 6.40 0.10 15.88
CA LEU A 39 6.84 1.50 15.76
C LEU A 39 5.71 2.40 15.24
N SER A 40 5.87 3.72 15.40
CA SER A 40 4.96 4.69 14.83
C SER A 40 5.10 4.75 13.30
N VAL A 41 3.98 5.06 12.62
CA VAL A 41 3.94 5.15 11.16
C VAL A 41 4.44 6.51 10.69
N VAL A 42 5.48 6.50 9.84
CA VAL A 42 6.09 7.72 9.26
C VAL A 42 5.78 7.93 7.78
N ALA A 43 5.39 6.88 7.06
CA ALA A 43 5.06 6.89 5.63
C ALA A 43 6.14 7.52 4.70
N SER A 44 7.43 7.40 5.07
CA SER A 44 8.54 8.06 4.36
C SER A 44 9.04 7.30 3.14
N CYS A 45 9.09 5.96 3.18
CA CYS A 45 9.71 5.17 2.11
C CYS A 45 8.89 5.09 0.81
N ARG A 46 7.58 5.37 0.83
CA ARG A 46 6.70 5.31 -0.38
C ARG A 46 6.70 3.98 -1.17
N LEU A 47 7.26 2.90 -0.62
CA LEU A 47 7.32 1.60 -1.30
C LEU A 47 5.96 0.87 -1.26
N CYS A 48 5.22 1.03 -0.15
CA CYS A 48 3.92 0.40 0.07
C CYS A 48 2.73 1.19 -0.51
N LEU A 49 2.96 1.99 -1.55
CA LEU A 49 1.89 2.75 -2.18
C LEU A 49 0.89 1.81 -2.88
N MET A 50 -0.38 2.19 -2.88
CA MET A 50 -1.48 1.43 -3.48
C MET A 50 -2.44 2.35 -4.24
N GLU A 51 -3.19 1.79 -5.18
CA GLU A 51 -4.37 2.47 -5.71
C GLU A 51 -5.58 2.19 -4.82
N MET A 52 -6.45 3.18 -4.72
CA MET A 52 -7.65 3.14 -3.90
C MET A 52 -8.83 3.58 -4.75
N LYS A 53 -9.94 2.83 -4.69
CA LYS A 53 -11.20 3.32 -5.25
C LYS A 53 -11.75 4.47 -4.42
N MET A 54 -12.07 5.56 -5.10
CA MET A 54 -12.69 6.74 -4.50
C MET A 54 -13.81 7.27 -5.40
N PRO A 55 -14.82 7.94 -4.84
CA PRO A 55 -15.83 8.61 -5.65
C PRO A 55 -15.19 9.77 -6.42
N HIS A 56 -15.47 9.85 -7.71
CA HIS A 56 -15.05 10.99 -8.53
C HIS A 56 -15.66 12.29 -7.94
N PRO A 57 -14.88 13.38 -7.79
CA PRO A 57 -15.36 14.59 -7.13
C PRO A 57 -16.66 15.16 -7.72
N GLN A 58 -16.80 15.06 -9.05
CA GLN A 58 -17.91 15.61 -9.82
C GLN A 58 -19.04 14.60 -10.08
N THR A 59 -18.76 13.45 -10.71
CA THR A 59 -19.77 12.45 -11.11
C THR A 59 -20.22 11.52 -9.98
N LYS A 60 -19.49 11.50 -8.84
CA LYS A 60 -19.70 10.57 -7.72
C LYS A 60 -19.54 9.08 -8.05
N GLU A 61 -19.17 8.75 -9.29
CA GLU A 61 -18.89 7.39 -9.70
C GLU A 61 -17.63 6.85 -9.01
N MET A 62 -17.65 5.59 -8.61
CA MET A 62 -16.49 4.95 -7.98
C MET A 62 -15.44 4.61 -9.05
N GLY A 63 -14.24 5.16 -8.90
CA GLY A 63 -13.12 4.91 -9.80
C GLY A 63 -11.80 4.83 -9.07
N TRP A 64 -10.78 4.30 -9.73
CA TRP A 64 -9.42 4.30 -9.20
C TRP A 64 -8.89 5.73 -9.14
N ALA A 65 -8.43 6.14 -7.97
CA ALA A 65 -7.93 7.48 -7.77
C ALA A 65 -6.67 7.76 -8.63
N PRO A 66 -6.50 8.99 -9.14
CA PRO A 66 -5.36 9.33 -9.99
C PRO A 66 -4.03 9.41 -9.23
N LYS A 67 -4.04 9.36 -7.90
CA LYS A 67 -2.84 9.34 -7.06
C LYS A 67 -2.75 8.02 -6.29
N LEU A 68 -1.52 7.61 -5.97
CA LEU A 68 -1.30 6.47 -5.08
C LEU A 68 -1.35 6.91 -3.61
N PHE A 69 -1.69 5.97 -2.73
CA PHE A 69 -1.86 6.21 -1.30
C PHE A 69 -0.95 5.30 -0.47
N PRO A 70 -0.37 5.80 0.64
CA PRO A 70 0.41 4.96 1.54
C PRO A 70 -0.49 3.98 2.29
N SER A 71 -0.35 2.68 1.99
CA SER A 71 -1.11 1.64 2.69
C SER A 71 -0.73 1.52 4.17
N CYS A 72 0.51 1.88 4.54
CA CYS A 72 0.98 1.86 5.94
C CYS A 72 0.29 2.89 6.86
N GLN A 73 -0.28 3.97 6.29
CA GLN A 73 -0.95 5.04 7.05
C GLN A 73 -2.45 5.06 6.81
N THR A 74 -2.93 4.39 5.76
CA THR A 74 -4.35 4.33 5.45
C THR A 74 -5.03 3.32 6.37
N PRO A 75 -6.00 3.72 7.22
CA PRO A 75 -6.75 2.78 8.04
C PRO A 75 -7.75 1.99 7.19
N VAL A 76 -7.97 0.73 7.54
CA VAL A 76 -9.04 -0.07 6.94
C VAL A 76 -10.41 0.54 7.23
N ARG A 77 -11.32 0.40 6.26
CA ARG A 77 -12.73 0.78 6.37
C ARG A 77 -13.55 -0.26 5.63
N ASP A 78 -14.75 -0.53 6.11
CA ASP A 78 -15.63 -1.50 5.46
C ASP A 78 -15.94 -1.09 4.01
N GLY A 79 -15.86 -2.05 3.09
CA GLY A 79 -16.05 -1.83 1.65
C GLY A 79 -14.90 -1.11 0.95
N LEU A 80 -13.76 -0.89 1.63
CA LEU A 80 -12.57 -0.31 0.99
C LEU A 80 -12.02 -1.25 -0.08
N GLU A 81 -11.85 -0.76 -1.29
CA GLU A 81 -11.25 -1.50 -2.40
C GLU A 81 -9.94 -0.85 -2.83
N VAL A 82 -8.87 -1.64 -2.79
CA VAL A 82 -7.50 -1.24 -3.10
C VAL A 82 -6.83 -2.26 -4.01
N ARG A 83 -5.77 -1.85 -4.70
CA ARG A 83 -4.95 -2.75 -5.49
C ARG A 83 -3.46 -2.42 -5.37
N PHE A 84 -2.65 -3.45 -5.27
CA PHE A 84 -1.19 -3.41 -5.31
C PHE A 84 -0.64 -4.00 -6.61
N ALA A 85 -1.43 -4.81 -7.33
CA ALA A 85 -1.00 -5.51 -8.53
C ALA A 85 -1.17 -4.71 -9.85
N SER A 86 -1.32 -3.38 -9.78
CA SER A 86 -1.45 -2.55 -10.97
C SER A 86 -0.10 -2.07 -11.50
N ASP A 87 -0.03 -1.85 -12.82
CA ASP A 87 1.18 -1.34 -13.50
C ASP A 87 1.72 -0.07 -12.84
N LYS A 88 0.81 0.82 -12.41
CA LYS A 88 1.17 2.07 -11.75
C LYS A 88 1.83 1.88 -10.38
N VAL A 89 1.35 0.91 -9.59
CA VAL A 89 1.94 0.59 -8.29
C VAL A 89 3.30 -0.09 -8.49
N GLN A 90 3.39 -1.03 -9.43
CA GLN A 90 4.64 -1.72 -9.75
C GLN A 90 5.70 -0.75 -10.29
N GLU A 91 5.33 0.21 -11.12
CA GLU A 91 6.27 1.22 -11.62
C GLU A 91 6.81 2.10 -10.49
N ASN A 92 5.94 2.58 -9.59
CA ASN A 92 6.38 3.31 -8.41
C ASN A 92 7.34 2.49 -7.54
N GLN A 93 7.13 1.18 -7.39
CA GLN A 93 8.03 0.31 -6.63
C GLN A 93 9.41 0.23 -7.26
N LYS A 94 9.49 0.11 -8.59
CA LYS A 94 10.77 0.13 -9.32
C LYS A 94 11.47 1.47 -9.15
N GLU A 95 10.78 2.58 -9.37
CA GLU A 95 11.33 3.93 -9.20
C GLU A 95 11.86 4.13 -7.77
N CYS A 96 11.08 3.75 -6.75
CA CYS A 96 11.52 3.82 -5.36
C CYS A 96 12.80 3.00 -5.14
N MET A 97 12.88 1.79 -5.70
CA MET A 97 14.07 0.94 -5.58
C MET A 97 15.28 1.55 -6.29
N GLU A 98 15.10 2.11 -7.49
CA GLU A 98 16.16 2.84 -8.20
C GLU A 98 16.68 4.01 -7.35
N TYR A 99 15.78 4.80 -6.75
CA TYR A 99 16.20 5.91 -5.87
C TYR A 99 16.92 5.45 -4.60
N PHE A 100 16.50 4.33 -4.00
CA PHE A 100 17.18 3.79 -2.82
C PHE A 100 18.58 3.29 -3.14
N LEU A 101 18.75 2.67 -4.32
CA LEU A 101 20.02 2.09 -4.72
C LEU A 101 20.96 3.12 -5.37
N LEU A 102 20.45 4.30 -5.76
CA LEU A 102 21.23 5.35 -6.41
C LEU A 102 22.53 5.71 -5.69
N ASN A 103 22.50 5.73 -4.36
CA ASN A 103 23.65 6.05 -3.52
C ASN A 103 23.99 4.93 -2.51
N HIS A 104 23.42 3.73 -2.68
CA HIS A 104 23.70 2.61 -1.78
C HIS A 104 25.15 2.13 -1.98
N PRO A 105 25.95 1.95 -0.91
CA PRO A 105 27.31 1.45 -1.05
C PRO A 105 27.31 0.02 -1.60
N LEU A 106 28.31 -0.32 -2.42
CA LEU A 106 28.41 -1.63 -3.08
C LEU A 106 29.08 -2.69 -2.18
N ASP A 107 28.60 -2.81 -0.94
CA ASP A 107 29.21 -3.65 0.10
C ASP A 107 28.58 -5.05 0.20
N CYS A 108 27.71 -5.44 -0.74
CA CYS A 108 27.03 -6.75 -0.72
C CYS A 108 27.94 -7.99 -0.68
N PRO A 109 29.11 -8.04 -1.37
CA PRO A 109 29.94 -9.25 -1.40
C PRO A 109 30.99 -9.35 -0.28
N VAL A 110 31.06 -8.36 0.62
CA VAL A 110 32.13 -8.23 1.63
C VAL A 110 31.99 -9.27 2.74
#